data_AF-A0A086L6V8-F1
#
_entry.id   AF-A0A086L6V8-F1
#
_cell.length_a   1.000
_cell.length_b   1.000
_cell.length_c   1.000
_cell.angle_alpha   90.00
_cell.angle_beta   90.00
_cell.angle_gamma   90.00
#
_symmetry.space_group_name_H-M   'P 1'
#
loop_
_entity.id
_entity.type
_entity.pdbx_description
1 polymer ?
#
loop_
_entity_poly.entity_id
_entity_poly.type
_entity_poly.pdbx_seq_one_letter_code
_entity_poly.pdbx_strand_id
1 'polypeptide(L)'
;MSMAWPDFEAWMSKKLASYNPEEELIKSFKAFDRSNDGTVSADELSQVMLALGELLSDEEVKAMIKEADPNGTGKIQYANFVKMLLK
;
A
#
# COMPACT_ATOMS: atom_id res chain seq x y z
N MET A 1 3.30 33.87 -6.26
CA MET A 1 2.09 33.27 -6.85
C MET A 1 1.42 32.45 -5.76
N SER A 2 0.30 32.92 -5.20
CA SER A 2 -0.50 32.17 -4.23
C SER A 2 -1.67 31.55 -4.96
N MET A 3 -1.82 30.24 -4.89
CA MET A 3 -3.04 29.58 -5.33
C MET A 3 -4.17 29.99 -4.38
N ALA A 4 -5.31 30.42 -4.92
CA ALA A 4 -6.48 30.71 -4.09
C ALA A 4 -7.00 29.40 -3.49
N TRP A 5 -7.53 29.45 -2.27
CA TRP A 5 -8.05 28.26 -1.58
C TRP A 5 -9.06 27.44 -2.41
N PRO A 6 -10.00 28.04 -3.17
CA PRO A 6 -10.90 27.28 -4.03
C PRO A 6 -10.20 26.54 -5.18
N ASP A 7 -9.14 27.14 -5.74
CA ASP A 7 -8.33 26.50 -6.78
C ASP A 7 -7.48 25.38 -6.20
N PHE A 8 -6.98 25.56 -4.98
CA PHE A 8 -6.27 24.54 -4.23
C PHE A 8 -7.17 23.35 -3.90
N GLU A 9 -8.40 23.60 -3.46
CA GLU A 9 -9.39 22.56 -3.16
C GLU A 9 -9.82 21.81 -4.42
N ALA A 10 -10.10 22.53 -5.51
CA ALA A 10 -10.39 21.91 -6.81
C ALA A 10 -9.20 21.09 -7.32
N TRP A 11 -7.97 21.58 -7.15
CA TRP A 11 -6.76 20.86 -7.51
C TRP A 11 -6.55 19.63 -6.62
N MET A 12 -6.79 19.74 -5.31
CA MET A 12 -6.59 18.64 -4.37
C MET A 12 -7.67 17.57 -4.54
N SER A 13 -8.94 17.94 -4.70
CA SER A 13 -10.02 17.00 -5.04
C SER A 13 -9.78 16.32 -6.38
N LYS A 14 -9.25 17.04 -7.38
CA LYS A 14 -8.88 16.44 -8.67
C LYS A 14 -7.68 15.51 -8.53
N LYS A 15 -6.69 15.87 -7.70
CA LYS A 15 -5.53 15.02 -7.39
C LYS A 15 -5.95 13.75 -6.63
N LEU A 16 -6.80 13.87 -5.61
CA LEU A 16 -7.34 12.74 -4.87
C LEU A 16 -8.25 11.86 -5.74
N ALA A 17 -9.04 12.45 -6.65
CA ALA A 17 -9.84 11.67 -7.59
C ALA A 17 -9.00 10.90 -8.62
N SER A 18 -7.78 11.38 -8.91
CA SER A 18 -6.78 10.65 -9.71
C SER A 18 -5.85 9.76 -8.89
N TYR A 19 -5.91 9.86 -7.56
CA TYR A 19 -5.11 9.02 -6.66
C TYR A 19 -5.81 7.69 -6.57
N ASN A 20 -5.35 6.72 -7.37
CA ASN A 20 -5.77 5.35 -7.23
C ASN A 20 -4.80 4.66 -6.24
N PRO A 21 -5.18 4.45 -4.97
CA PRO A 21 -4.32 3.79 -4.00
C PRO A 21 -3.88 2.41 -4.49
N GLU A 22 -4.70 1.73 -5.31
CA GLU A 22 -4.33 0.49 -5.97
C GLU A 22 -3.11 0.66 -6.89
N GLU A 23 -3.08 1.69 -7.74
CA GLU A 23 -1.95 1.89 -8.66
C GLU A 23 -0.67 2.29 -7.93
N GLU A 24 -0.77 3.10 -6.88
CA GLU A 24 0.39 3.51 -6.08
C GLU A 24 0.92 2.36 -5.23
N LEU A 25 0.04 1.50 -4.69
CA LEU A 25 0.40 0.21 -4.13
C LEU A 25 1.14 -0.60 -5.20
N ILE A 26 0.55 -0.87 -6.37
CA ILE A 26 1.17 -1.69 -7.43
C ILE A 26 2.57 -1.17 -7.82
N LYS A 27 2.73 0.15 -7.97
CA LYS A 27 4.02 0.77 -8.30
C LYS A 27 5.04 0.59 -7.18
N SER A 28 4.62 0.82 -5.94
CA SER A 28 5.48 0.60 -4.77
C SER A 28 5.89 -0.86 -4.71
N PHE A 29 4.95 -1.81 -4.78
CA PHE A 29 5.24 -3.23 -4.76
C PHE A 29 6.15 -3.68 -5.91
N LYS A 30 5.99 -3.17 -7.13
CA LYS A 30 6.96 -3.45 -8.21
C LYS A 30 8.37 -2.95 -7.93
N ALA A 31 8.52 -1.90 -7.13
CA ALA A 31 9.83 -1.42 -6.70
C ALA A 31 10.44 -2.31 -5.59
N PHE A 32 9.60 -3.00 -4.80
CA PHE A 32 10.03 -3.87 -3.70
C PHE A 32 10.17 -5.36 -4.11
N ASP A 33 9.30 -5.90 -4.97
CA ASP A 33 9.34 -7.28 -5.46
C ASP A 33 10.46 -7.47 -6.50
N ARG A 34 11.68 -7.61 -5.98
CA ARG A 34 12.89 -7.90 -6.78
C ARG A 34 12.86 -9.29 -7.42
N SER A 35 12.10 -10.21 -6.83
CA SER A 35 11.91 -11.58 -7.30
C SER A 35 10.92 -11.69 -8.45
N ASN A 36 10.01 -10.71 -8.59
CA ASN A 36 8.88 -10.74 -9.52
C ASN A 36 8.04 -12.02 -9.36
N ASP A 37 8.00 -12.56 -8.13
CA ASP A 37 7.29 -13.79 -7.82
C ASP A 37 5.85 -13.53 -7.36
N GLY A 38 5.46 -12.25 -7.27
CA GLY A 38 4.12 -11.83 -6.85
C GLY A 38 3.87 -12.04 -5.35
N THR A 39 4.92 -12.30 -4.58
CA THR A 39 4.88 -12.45 -3.13
C THR A 39 5.79 -11.45 -2.45
N VAL A 40 5.42 -11.06 -1.24
CA VAL A 40 6.18 -10.13 -0.40
C VAL A 40 6.37 -10.75 0.97
N SER A 41 7.57 -10.63 1.53
CA SER A 41 7.83 -11.04 2.91
C SER A 41 7.22 -10.05 3.90
N ALA A 42 7.02 -10.48 5.15
CA ALA A 42 6.53 -9.62 6.23
C ALA A 42 7.39 -8.35 6.42
N ASP A 43 8.72 -8.49 6.33
CA ASP A 43 9.65 -7.37 6.46
C ASP A 43 9.56 -6.38 5.29
N GLU A 44 9.41 -6.89 4.07
CA GLU A 44 9.22 -6.05 2.87
C GLU A 44 7.87 -5.34 2.91
N LEU A 45 6.82 -5.99 3.42
CA LEU A 45 5.50 -5.41 3.57
C LEU A 45 5.52 -4.20 4.53
N SER A 46 6.23 -4.35 5.67
CA SER A 46 6.42 -3.25 6.62
C SER A 46 7.16 -2.07 5.99
N GLN A 47 8.18 -2.33 5.17
CA GLN A 47 8.89 -1.28 4.44
C GLN A 47 8.02 -0.58 3.37
N VAL A 48 7.17 -1.34 2.67
CA VAL A 48 6.21 -0.78 1.71
C VAL A 48 5.24 0.16 2.41
N MET A 49 4.73 -0.23 3.58
CA MET A 49 3.82 0.57 4.39
C MET A 49 4.45 1.88 4.86
N LEU A 50 5.68 1.81 5.37
CA LEU A 50 6.46 2.99 5.74
C LEU A 50 6.70 3.90 4.53
N ALA A 51 6.96 3.33 3.35
CA ALA A 51 7.19 4.09 2.11
C ALA A 51 5.90 4.77 1.58
N LEU A 52 4.74 4.14 1.77
CA LEU A 52 3.44 4.71 1.43
C LEU A 52 3.00 5.81 2.40
N GLY A 53 3.70 5.97 3.53
CA GLY A 53 3.40 6.98 4.54
C GLY A 53 2.25 6.60 5.48
N GLU A 54 1.72 5.37 5.36
CA GLU A 54 0.80 4.80 6.34
C GLU A 54 1.61 4.14 7.46
N LEU A 55 1.58 4.76 8.63
CA LEU A 55 2.09 4.17 9.87
C LEU A 55 1.09 3.14 10.39
N LEU A 56 1.00 1.99 9.74
CA LEU A 56 0.37 0.82 10.36
C LEU A 56 1.23 0.38 11.53
N SER A 57 0.59 0.10 12.66
CA SER A 57 1.27 -0.46 13.82
C SER A 57 1.75 -1.89 13.54
N ASP A 58 2.80 -2.34 14.24
CA ASP A 58 3.29 -3.72 14.15
C ASP A 58 2.18 -4.76 14.38
N GLU A 59 1.17 -4.41 15.19
CA GLU A 59 0.01 -5.26 15.47
C GLU A 59 -0.93 -5.36 14.26
N GLU A 60 -1.21 -4.25 13.59
CA GLU A 60 -2.01 -4.23 12.35
C GLU A 60 -1.30 -4.97 11.23
N VAL A 61 0.00 -4.73 11.08
CA VAL A 61 0.83 -5.45 10.09
C VAL A 61 0.81 -6.96 10.38
N LYS A 62 0.97 -7.38 11.64
CA LYS A 62 0.86 -8.80 12.02
C LYS A 62 -0.54 -9.39 11.77
N ALA A 63 -1.60 -8.63 12.04
CA ALA A 63 -2.96 -9.07 11.78
C ALA A 63 -3.17 -9.29 10.27
N MET A 64 -2.73 -8.34 9.44
CA MET A 64 -2.79 -8.44 7.99
C MET A 64 -1.93 -9.58 7.46
N ILE A 65 -0.72 -9.77 7.99
CA ILE A 65 0.16 -10.89 7.64
C ILE A 65 -0.54 -12.22 7.96
N LYS A 66 -1.14 -12.36 9.14
CA LYS A 66 -1.81 -13.59 9.57
C LYS A 66 -3.04 -13.91 8.71
N GLU A 67 -3.76 -12.88 8.27
CA GLU A 67 -4.93 -13.05 7.42
C GLU A 67 -4.56 -13.32 5.95
N ALA A 68 -3.46 -12.72 5.48
CA ALA A 68 -2.97 -12.91 4.11
C ALA A 68 -2.09 -14.17 3.93
N ASP A 69 -1.45 -14.65 5.00
CA ASP A 69 -0.65 -15.88 5.08
C ASP A 69 -1.11 -16.77 6.27
N PRO A 70 -2.31 -17.35 6.21
CA PRO A 70 -2.82 -18.24 7.26
C PRO A 70 -2.02 -19.53 7.39
N ASN A 71 -1.23 -19.87 6.36
CA ASN A 71 -0.40 -21.06 6.32
C ASN A 71 0.99 -20.86 6.96
N GLY A 72 1.35 -19.62 7.32
CA GLY A 72 2.64 -19.31 7.94
C GLY A 72 3.83 -19.59 7.02
N THR A 73 3.65 -19.38 5.71
CA THR A 73 4.73 -19.52 4.73
C THR A 73 5.77 -18.40 4.81
N GLY A 74 5.46 -17.30 5.51
CA GLY A 74 6.27 -16.08 5.57
C GLY A 74 6.23 -15.26 4.29
N LYS A 75 5.39 -15.66 3.32
CA LYS A 75 5.21 -15.02 2.02
C LYS A 75 3.74 -14.67 1.82
N ILE A 76 3.48 -13.40 1.54
CA ILE A 76 2.13 -12.88 1.34
C ILE A 76 1.91 -12.65 -0.14
N GLN A 77 0.81 -13.18 -0.66
CA GLN A 77 0.38 -12.85 -2.01
C GLN A 77 -0.15 -11.42 -2.05
N TYR A 78 0.52 -10.60 -2.85
CA TYR A 78 0.17 -9.19 -3.02
C TYR A 78 -1.30 -8.99 -3.38
N ALA A 79 -1.85 -9.82 -4.28
CA ALA A 79 -3.25 -9.74 -4.70
C ALA A 79 -4.24 -9.87 -3.53
N ASN A 80 -3.92 -10.66 -2.51
CA ASN A 80 -4.74 -10.78 -1.31
C ASN A 80 -4.62 -9.55 -0.42
N PHE A 81 -3.39 -9.04 -0.28
CA PHE A 81 -3.12 -7.84 0.51
C PHE A 81 -3.82 -6.59 -0.05
N VAL A 82 -3.76 -6.38 -1.36
CA VAL A 82 -4.50 -5.31 -2.05
C VAL A 82 -5.99 -5.41 -1.81
N LYS A 83 -6.54 -6.63 -1.92
CA LYS A 83 -7.96 -6.88 -1.65
C LYS A 83 -8.35 -6.59 -0.20
N MET A 84 -7.42 -6.70 0.75
CA MET A 84 -7.67 -6.34 2.14
C MET A 84 -7.62 -4.81 2.37
N LEU A 85 -6.69 -4.13 1.71
CA LEU A 85 -6.54 -2.67 1.79
C LEU A 85 -7.64 -1.89 1.07
N LEU A 86 -8.09 -2.36 -0.10
CA LEU A 86 -9.11 -1.70 -0.91
C LEU A 86 -10.54 -2.12 -0.55
N LYS A 87 -10.73 -2.74 0.63
CA LYS A 87 -12.02 -3.25 1.08
C LYS A 87 -12.83 -2.19 1.82
#